data_AF-A0A5C6Z2S3-F1
#
_entry.id   AF-A0A5C6Z2S3-F1
#
_cell.length_a   1.000
_cell.length_b   1.000
_cell.length_c   1.000
_cell.angle_alpha   90.00
_cell.angle_beta   90.00
_cell.angle_gamma   90.00
#
_symmetry.space_group_name_H-M   'P 1'
#
loop_
_entity.id
_entity.type
_entity.pdbx_description
1 polymer ?
#
loop_
_entity_poly.entity_id
_entity_poly.type
_entity_poly.pdbx_seq_one_letter_code
_entity_poly.pdbx_strand_id
1 'polypeptide(L)'
;MTKKVLFILLLIIINPVFAQHDHSDHGKEINHVMACRSGVNYIENLPAPKLMSGVGSSTLKIKTSSELAQKYFSQGVSQLHCFWDFEAYRSFKEAIRIDSTAVMPYWGILHTILFIDNEEFDAEKEKATEKLKALSETAEGYEAIYSKGILDFVETENPEGYLKQLENIVHQYPDDVDAKLFLALFNMSGYDEHMDPKKGTIYSEYLLRDLLISNPENHGVHHYWIHQMENCCPEEAIASADKLAALAPESGHIVHMPGHIYYKLGDYKKAHDQFIMAMKVDSTYMADQNIKEIDNWNYIHNLNYLLANCAQDGRYKEGLYYAKKLEKMVAVADRVDMHRGAYFYQGIITPPIMEMRFGFWDKAVEKFEAITDKDTLYGRAAMDYKTALTLFSSGMQALAKNDVSTAKIKLDQLDALFWRNSILEEDKEKLNEFQLKTLRVTSVELEGNILVAENDYEKGIPTLEKAVKMEKDLGYSEPPYYPRPTLLSLAAAYIKKGEFEKAESCYEKILDKHPNSAIAYWGQMKLYKAQKQQDKYEGIKSKFDAITQYGDKAVFK
;
A
#
# COMPACT_ATOMS: atom_id res chain seq x y z
N MET A 1 58.03 6.75 24.96
CA MET A 1 56.89 5.87 25.23
C MET A 1 55.68 6.75 25.50
N THR A 2 54.87 7.00 24.48
CA THR A 2 53.69 7.87 24.57
C THR A 2 52.59 7.19 23.79
N LYS A 3 51.67 6.52 24.50
CA LYS A 3 50.51 5.85 23.91
C LYS A 3 49.49 6.94 23.53
N LYS A 4 49.17 7.05 22.23
CA LYS A 4 47.97 7.75 21.76
C LYS A 4 46.81 6.75 21.80
N VAL A 5 45.76 7.10 22.54
CA VAL A 5 44.47 6.41 22.51
C VAL A 5 43.69 6.99 21.34
N LEU A 6 43.31 6.15 20.39
CA LEU A 6 42.48 6.49 19.24
C LEU A 6 41.02 6.27 19.66
N PHE A 7 40.23 7.35 19.72
CA PHE A 7 38.78 7.27 19.87
C PHE A 7 38.19 6.86 18.51
N ILE A 8 37.56 5.70 18.44
CA ILE A 8 36.74 5.27 17.31
C ILE A 8 35.35 5.89 17.51
N LEU A 9 35.00 6.90 16.71
CA LEU A 9 33.62 7.32 16.55
C LEU A 9 32.91 6.25 15.70
N LEU A 10 32.01 5.50 16.32
CA LEU A 10 31.02 4.71 15.60
C LEU A 10 29.94 5.69 15.11
N LEU A 11 30.04 6.10 13.84
CA LEU A 11 28.94 6.74 13.13
C LEU A 11 27.96 5.64 12.73
N ILE A 12 26.87 5.51 13.48
CA ILE A 12 25.71 4.73 13.06
C ILE A 12 24.97 5.59 12.04
N ILE A 13 25.17 5.28 10.76
CA ILE A 13 24.42 5.87 9.66
C ILE A 13 23.08 5.14 9.61
N ILE A 14 22.01 5.86 9.91
CA ILE A 14 20.63 5.39 9.72
C ILE A 14 20.30 5.61 8.23
N ASN A 15 19.93 4.55 7.54
CA ASN A 15 19.55 4.54 6.12
C ASN A 15 18.06 4.88 5.97
N PRO A 16 17.66 5.80 5.08
CA PRO A 16 16.26 5.94 4.69
C PRO A 16 15.90 4.84 3.66
N VAL A 17 14.90 4.02 3.99
CA VAL A 17 14.36 2.97 3.11
C VAL A 17 13.10 3.52 2.44
N PHE A 18 13.24 3.98 1.19
CA PHE A 18 12.10 4.39 0.38
C PHE A 18 11.47 3.16 -0.27
N ALA A 19 10.38 2.67 0.34
CA ALA A 19 9.67 1.48 -0.10
C ALA A 19 8.35 1.82 -0.81
N GLN A 20 8.13 1.16 -1.95
CA GLN A 20 6.81 0.63 -2.28
C GLN A 20 6.47 -0.33 -1.13
N HIS A 21 5.42 0.01 -0.36
CA HIS A 21 5.15 -0.49 1.01
C HIS A 21 5.72 -1.89 1.24
N ASP A 22 6.80 -2.02 2.00
CA ASP A 22 7.48 -3.29 2.27
C ASP A 22 6.79 -3.99 3.45
N HIS A 23 6.49 -5.28 3.29
CA HIS A 23 5.90 -6.13 4.33
C HIS A 23 6.83 -7.27 4.76
N SER A 24 8.12 -7.20 4.41
CA SER A 24 9.07 -8.32 4.59
C SER A 24 10.31 -8.01 5.43
N ASP A 25 10.45 -6.82 6.02
CA ASP A 25 11.58 -6.57 6.92
C ASP A 25 11.35 -7.23 8.29
N HIS A 26 12.00 -8.37 8.49
CA HIS A 26 12.06 -9.10 9.76
C HIS A 26 12.79 -8.31 10.88
N GLY A 27 13.27 -7.09 10.63
CA GLY A 27 13.99 -6.26 11.60
C GLY A 27 13.20 -5.11 12.24
N LYS A 28 12.14 -4.60 11.62
CA LYS A 28 11.31 -3.51 12.15
C LYS A 28 9.87 -3.69 11.67
N GLU A 29 9.05 -4.38 12.44
CA GLU A 29 7.62 -4.59 12.17
C GLU A 29 6.83 -3.27 12.28
N ILE A 30 6.98 -2.39 11.30
CA ILE A 30 6.09 -1.26 11.09
C ILE A 30 4.88 -1.84 10.35
N ASN A 31 3.74 -1.95 11.06
CA ASN A 31 2.49 -2.44 10.49
C ASN A 31 2.09 -1.63 9.25
N HIS A 32 1.42 -2.25 8.26
CA HIS A 32 0.95 -1.59 7.02
C HIS A 32 0.30 -0.22 7.27
N VAL A 33 -0.49 -0.14 8.34
CA VAL A 33 -1.14 1.06 8.85
C VAL A 33 -0.17 2.21 9.12
N MET A 34 0.99 1.92 9.69
CA MET A 34 2.02 2.93 9.99
C MET A 34 2.83 3.32 8.75
N ALA A 35 2.98 2.42 7.76
CA ALA A 35 3.60 2.75 6.47
C ALA A 35 2.76 3.76 5.66
N CYS A 36 1.43 3.72 5.76
CA CYS A 36 0.57 4.76 5.16
C CYS A 36 0.85 6.16 5.72
N ARG A 37 1.35 6.26 6.96
CA ARG A 37 1.62 7.54 7.64
C ARG A 37 3.02 8.11 7.34
N SER A 38 3.94 7.31 6.80
CA SER A 38 5.31 7.75 6.50
C SER A 38 5.47 8.42 5.13
N GLY A 39 4.54 8.20 4.20
CA GLY A 39 4.55 8.79 2.85
C GLY A 39 4.14 10.28 2.79
N VAL A 40 4.22 11.00 3.90
CA VAL A 40 3.76 12.39 4.02
C VAL A 40 4.88 13.35 3.63
N ASN A 41 4.60 14.20 2.65
CA ASN A 41 5.54 15.24 2.21
C ASN A 41 5.23 16.57 2.89
N TYR A 42 6.26 17.28 3.32
CA TYR A 42 6.10 18.67 3.72
C TYR A 42 5.79 19.54 2.48
N ILE A 43 4.73 20.35 2.56
CA ILE A 43 4.32 21.23 1.47
C ILE A 43 4.37 22.68 1.94
N GLU A 44 5.25 23.46 1.32
CA GLU A 44 5.41 24.87 1.63
C GLU A 44 4.26 25.73 1.10
N ASN A 45 4.06 26.88 1.75
CA ASN A 45 3.23 27.99 1.24
C ASN A 45 1.75 27.65 0.99
N LEU A 46 1.19 26.67 1.72
CA LEU A 46 -0.25 26.46 1.75
C LEU A 46 -0.98 27.59 2.47
N PRO A 47 -2.25 27.87 2.13
CA PRO A 47 -3.07 28.82 2.88
C PRO A 47 -3.21 28.40 4.35
N ALA A 48 -3.72 29.27 5.23
CA ALA A 48 -4.06 28.86 6.58
C ALA A 48 -5.05 27.67 6.57
N PRO A 49 -4.89 26.67 7.46
CA PRO A 49 -5.82 25.55 7.52
C PRO A 49 -7.21 26.08 7.86
N LYS A 50 -8.23 25.45 7.26
CA LYS A 50 -9.63 25.80 7.48
C LYS A 50 -10.27 24.76 8.39
N LEU A 51 -11.31 25.16 9.11
CA LEU A 51 -12.21 24.19 9.72
C LEU A 51 -13.00 23.49 8.60
N MET A 52 -12.95 22.16 8.60
CA MET A 52 -13.51 21.28 7.59
C MET A 52 -14.72 20.56 8.18
N SER A 53 -15.80 20.48 7.39
CA SER A 53 -16.88 19.52 7.64
C SER A 53 -16.58 18.20 6.93
N GLY A 54 -17.13 17.08 7.40
CA GLY A 54 -17.04 15.80 6.68
C GLY A 54 -15.67 15.11 6.78
N VAL A 55 -14.81 15.48 7.73
CA VAL A 55 -13.54 14.80 8.02
C VAL A 55 -13.60 13.94 9.29
N GLY A 56 -14.81 13.48 9.62
CA GLY A 56 -15.11 12.80 10.88
C GLY A 56 -15.20 13.76 12.07
N SER A 57 -15.16 13.21 13.28
CA SER A 57 -15.10 14.00 14.52
C SER A 57 -14.37 13.27 15.64
N SER A 58 -13.64 14.01 16.46
CA SER A 58 -13.11 13.56 17.75
C SER A 58 -13.78 14.34 18.89
N THR A 59 -14.08 13.64 19.98
CA THR A 59 -14.67 14.24 21.19
C THR A 59 -13.63 14.60 22.26
N LEU A 60 -12.35 14.26 22.05
CA LEU A 60 -11.27 14.52 22.98
C LEU A 60 -11.21 16.01 23.35
N LYS A 61 -11.44 16.29 24.63
CA LYS A 61 -11.38 17.64 25.19
C LYS A 61 -9.95 17.99 25.58
N ILE A 62 -9.67 19.29 25.63
CA ILE A 62 -8.39 19.81 26.09
C ILE A 62 -8.62 20.97 27.06
N LYS A 63 -7.64 21.20 27.93
CA LYS A 63 -7.60 22.36 28.83
C LYS A 63 -7.22 23.60 28.02
N THR A 64 -8.23 24.33 27.56
CA THR A 64 -8.11 25.62 26.88
C THR A 64 -9.30 26.51 27.20
N SER A 65 -9.10 27.83 27.17
CA SER A 65 -10.20 28.81 27.23
C SER A 65 -10.74 29.19 25.85
N SER A 66 -10.07 28.74 24.78
CA SER A 66 -10.43 29.08 23.39
C SER A 66 -11.23 27.96 22.74
N GLU A 67 -12.51 28.21 22.48
CA GLU A 67 -13.34 27.29 21.69
C GLU A 67 -12.76 27.01 20.30
N LEU A 68 -12.05 27.99 19.71
CA LEU A 68 -11.45 27.83 18.40
C LEU A 68 -10.22 26.91 18.45
N ALA A 69 -9.40 27.00 19.51
CA ALA A 69 -8.27 26.08 19.71
C ALA A 69 -8.77 24.63 19.88
N GLN A 70 -9.84 24.43 20.67
CA GLN A 70 -10.48 23.12 20.82
C GLN A 70 -10.99 22.57 19.48
N LYS A 71 -11.60 23.41 18.62
CA LYS A 71 -12.10 22.97 17.31
C LYS A 71 -10.98 22.49 16.39
N TYR A 72 -9.89 23.25 16.28
CA TYR A 72 -8.73 22.83 15.48
C TYR A 72 -8.04 21.60 16.06
N PHE A 73 -7.94 21.50 17.39
CA PHE A 73 -7.42 20.29 18.03
C PHE A 73 -8.28 19.06 17.71
N SER A 74 -9.60 19.14 17.90
CA SER A 74 -10.52 18.03 17.61
C SER A 74 -10.50 17.65 16.12
N GLN A 75 -10.36 18.62 15.22
CA GLN A 75 -10.16 18.36 13.79
C GLN A 75 -8.84 17.62 13.55
N GLY A 76 -7.74 18.04 14.17
CA GLY A 76 -6.45 17.38 14.05
C GLY A 76 -6.48 15.92 14.51
N VAL A 77 -7.13 15.62 15.64
CA VAL A 77 -7.32 14.24 16.10
C VAL A 77 -8.20 13.43 15.14
N SER A 78 -9.27 14.04 14.63
CA SER A 78 -10.11 13.39 13.62
C SER A 78 -9.32 13.05 12.34
N GLN A 79 -8.45 13.96 11.89
CA GLN A 79 -7.57 13.80 10.73
C GLN A 79 -6.49 12.73 10.99
N LEU A 80 -5.96 12.60 12.21
CA LEU A 80 -5.11 11.47 12.59
C LEU A 80 -5.86 10.12 12.44
N HIS A 81 -7.12 10.05 12.85
CA HIS A 81 -7.95 8.86 12.63
C HIS A 81 -8.29 8.62 11.15
N CYS A 82 -8.11 9.61 10.28
CA CYS A 82 -8.22 9.48 8.82
C CYS A 82 -6.90 9.13 8.13
N PHE A 83 -5.78 8.99 8.87
CA PHE A 83 -4.41 8.96 8.33
C PHE A 83 -4.09 10.14 7.41
N TRP A 84 -4.67 11.30 7.73
CA TRP A 84 -4.43 12.56 7.04
C TRP A 84 -3.43 13.42 7.81
N ASP A 85 -2.27 12.83 8.09
CA ASP A 85 -1.24 13.34 8.98
C ASP A 85 -0.81 14.78 8.67
N PHE A 86 -0.62 15.16 7.40
CA PHE A 86 -0.22 16.54 7.06
C PHE A 86 -1.27 17.59 7.43
N GLU A 87 -2.56 17.31 7.21
CA GLU A 87 -3.62 18.22 7.65
C GLU A 87 -3.79 18.22 9.16
N ALA A 88 -3.59 17.06 9.81
CA ALA A 88 -3.57 16.99 11.26
C ALA A 88 -2.48 17.90 11.85
N TYR A 89 -1.26 17.83 11.30
CA TYR A 89 -0.16 18.74 11.63
C TYR A 89 -0.54 20.21 11.48
N ARG A 90 -1.14 20.60 10.34
CA ARG A 90 -1.59 21.98 10.11
C ARG A 90 -2.64 22.41 11.13
N SER A 91 -3.61 21.54 11.44
CA SER A 91 -4.65 21.79 12.44
C SER A 91 -4.06 21.98 13.85
N PHE A 92 -3.10 21.14 14.25
CA PHE A 92 -2.42 21.30 15.54
C PHE A 92 -1.60 22.58 15.62
N LYS A 93 -0.91 22.97 14.55
CA LYS A 93 -0.19 24.25 14.50
C LYS A 93 -1.12 25.44 14.66
N GLU A 94 -2.29 25.39 14.03
CA GLU A 94 -3.27 26.45 14.17
C GLU A 94 -3.86 26.51 15.58
N ALA A 95 -4.11 25.36 16.21
CA ALA A 95 -4.50 25.30 17.63
C ALA A 95 -3.42 25.92 18.54
N ILE A 96 -2.14 25.62 18.31
CA ILE A 96 -1.00 26.22 19.04
C ILE A 96 -0.92 27.73 18.81
N ARG A 97 -1.15 28.20 17.58
CA ARG A 97 -1.15 29.63 17.25
C ARG A 97 -2.22 30.39 18.03
N ILE A 98 -3.36 29.75 18.28
CA ILE A 98 -4.50 30.35 18.99
C ILE A 98 -4.30 30.26 20.51
N ASP A 99 -3.84 29.13 21.02
CA ASP A 99 -3.53 28.92 22.43
C ASP A 99 -2.25 28.09 22.59
N SER A 100 -1.12 28.79 22.77
CA SER A 100 0.19 28.15 22.94
C SER A 100 0.41 27.56 24.33
N THR A 101 -0.57 27.67 25.23
CA THR A 101 -0.51 27.08 26.58
C THR A 101 -1.23 25.74 26.65
N ALA A 102 -2.04 25.40 25.64
CA ALA A 102 -2.69 24.12 25.53
C ALA A 102 -1.66 23.00 25.30
N VAL A 103 -1.67 21.99 26.16
CA VAL A 103 -0.71 20.87 26.18
C VAL A 103 -0.89 19.97 24.95
N MET A 104 -2.12 19.53 24.72
CA MET A 104 -2.43 18.45 23.77
C MET A 104 -2.17 18.79 22.29
N PRO A 105 -2.28 20.03 21.79
CA PRO A 105 -1.83 20.36 20.45
C PRO A 105 -0.35 20.02 20.19
N TYR A 106 0.55 20.17 21.18
CA TYR A 106 1.94 19.76 21.04
C TYR A 106 2.10 18.23 21.03
N TRP A 107 1.31 17.50 21.83
CA TRP A 107 1.20 16.04 21.70
C TRP A 107 0.78 15.65 20.28
N GLY A 108 -0.19 16.36 19.68
CA GLY A 108 -0.66 16.12 18.32
C GLY A 108 0.43 16.31 17.27
N ILE A 109 1.23 17.37 17.38
CA ILE A 109 2.39 17.59 16.50
C ILE A 109 3.36 16.41 16.55
N LEU A 110 3.72 15.94 17.76
CA LEU A 110 4.63 14.81 17.92
C LEU A 110 3.99 13.51 17.40
N HIS A 111 2.70 13.29 17.66
CA HIS A 111 1.97 12.12 17.17
C HIS A 111 1.89 12.07 15.64
N THR A 112 1.85 13.21 14.96
CA THR A 112 1.96 13.28 13.51
C THR A 112 3.38 12.98 13.04
N ILE A 113 4.38 13.71 13.56
CA ILE A 113 5.74 13.73 13.00
C ILE A 113 6.52 12.45 13.31
N LEU A 114 6.21 11.75 14.40
CA LEU A 114 6.94 10.53 14.80
C LEU A 114 6.98 9.42 13.74
N PHE A 115 6.05 9.43 12.80
CA PHE A 115 5.94 8.42 11.74
C PHE A 115 6.36 8.94 10.37
N ILE A 116 6.69 10.22 10.25
CA ILE A 116 7.06 10.86 8.99
C ILE A 116 8.59 10.78 8.85
N ASP A 117 9.05 10.15 7.77
CA ASP A 117 10.46 10.06 7.42
C ASP A 117 10.85 11.24 6.50
N ASN A 118 10.90 12.43 7.07
CA ASN A 118 11.16 13.68 6.35
C ASN A 118 11.88 14.69 7.27
N GLU A 119 13.12 15.03 6.92
CA GLU A 119 14.02 15.88 7.71
C GLU A 119 13.45 17.31 7.91
N GLU A 120 12.55 17.76 7.02
CA GLU A 120 11.93 19.09 7.13
C GLU A 120 11.06 19.25 8.40
N PHE A 121 10.65 18.14 9.04
CA PHE A 121 9.92 18.18 10.31
C PHE A 121 10.82 18.15 11.56
N ASP A 122 12.12 17.89 11.45
CA ASP A 122 13.00 17.69 12.62
C ASP A 122 13.06 18.90 13.55
N ALA A 123 13.22 20.10 12.98
CA ALA A 123 13.26 21.33 13.76
C ALA A 123 11.94 21.63 14.48
N GLU A 124 10.81 21.17 13.93
CA GLU A 124 9.50 21.30 14.56
C GLU A 124 9.29 20.23 15.63
N LYS A 125 9.76 18.99 15.40
CA LYS A 125 9.78 17.91 16.40
C LYS A 125 10.56 18.32 17.66
N GLU A 126 11.74 18.90 17.50
CA GLU A 126 12.57 19.39 18.60
C GLU A 126 11.83 20.46 19.41
N LYS A 127 11.32 21.50 18.74
CA LYS A 127 10.57 22.59 19.39
C LYS A 127 9.31 22.12 20.10
N ALA A 128 8.55 21.23 19.48
CA ALA A 128 7.33 20.67 20.07
C ALA A 128 7.67 19.81 21.29
N THR A 129 8.76 19.04 21.24
CA THR A 129 9.25 18.23 22.37
C THR A 129 9.62 19.11 23.56
N GLU A 130 10.41 20.17 23.34
CA GLU A 130 10.80 21.09 24.41
C GLU A 130 9.59 21.79 25.04
N LYS A 131 8.65 22.26 24.21
CA LYS A 131 7.43 22.89 24.73
C LYS A 131 6.52 21.94 25.46
N LEU A 132 6.33 20.73 24.94
CA LEU A 132 5.52 19.74 25.61
C LEU A 132 6.12 19.37 26.97
N LYS A 133 7.45 19.19 27.08
CA LYS A 133 8.13 18.94 28.37
C LYS A 133 7.80 20.03 29.39
N ALA A 134 7.97 21.29 29.01
CA ALA A 134 7.71 22.42 29.91
C ALA A 134 6.24 22.54 30.33
N LEU A 135 5.30 22.37 29.41
CA LEU A 135 3.86 22.44 29.73
C LEU A 135 3.40 21.25 30.57
N SER A 136 4.00 20.07 30.36
CA SER A 136 3.65 18.83 31.07
C SER A 136 3.97 18.87 32.57
N GLU A 137 4.86 19.76 33.03
CA GLU A 137 5.15 19.94 34.46
C GLU A 137 3.92 20.34 35.28
N THR A 138 2.93 20.95 34.63
CA THR A 138 1.68 21.44 35.26
C THR A 138 0.42 20.82 34.65
N ALA A 139 0.58 19.87 33.72
CA ALA A 139 -0.53 19.13 33.15
C ALA A 139 -1.15 18.18 34.21
N GLU A 140 -2.45 17.96 34.13
CA GLU A 140 -3.20 17.11 35.05
C GLU A 140 -4.07 16.13 34.26
N GLY A 141 -4.53 15.08 34.92
CA GLY A 141 -5.46 14.11 34.32
C GLY A 141 -4.89 13.37 33.11
N TYR A 142 -5.72 13.08 32.11
CA TYR A 142 -5.30 12.36 30.90
C TYR A 142 -4.26 13.15 30.07
N GLU A 143 -4.29 14.49 30.07
CA GLU A 143 -3.32 15.29 29.30
C GLU A 143 -1.88 15.04 29.78
N ALA A 144 -1.69 14.89 31.10
CA ALA A 144 -0.40 14.53 31.67
C ALA A 144 0.07 13.13 31.24
N ILE A 145 -0.86 12.18 31.15
CA ILE A 145 -0.57 10.79 30.78
C ILE A 145 -0.24 10.68 29.28
N TYR A 146 -1.02 11.33 28.41
CA TYR A 146 -0.75 11.42 26.98
C TYR A 146 0.62 12.06 26.70
N SER A 147 0.90 13.18 27.37
CA SER A 147 2.16 13.91 27.19
C SER A 147 3.35 13.09 27.64
N LYS A 148 3.26 12.45 28.82
CA LYS A 148 4.29 11.53 29.30
C LYS A 148 4.55 10.41 28.29
N GLY A 149 3.49 9.81 27.77
CA GLY A 149 3.60 8.67 26.86
C GLY A 149 4.24 9.03 25.52
N ILE A 150 3.85 10.15 24.90
CA ILE A 150 4.44 10.56 23.62
C ILE A 150 5.89 11.04 23.78
N LEU A 151 6.23 11.69 24.91
CA LEU A 151 7.59 12.11 25.20
C LEU A 151 8.52 10.91 25.41
N ASP A 152 8.05 9.87 26.10
CA ASP A 152 8.77 8.60 26.24
C ASP A 152 9.00 7.93 24.88
N PHE A 153 8.00 7.96 23.98
CA PHE A 153 8.17 7.44 22.62
C PHE A 153 9.21 8.26 21.84
N VAL A 154 9.16 9.59 21.90
CA VAL A 154 10.18 10.44 21.24
C VAL A 154 11.58 10.14 21.76
N GLU A 155 11.74 9.92 23.06
CA GLU A 155 13.05 9.68 23.69
C GLU A 155 13.61 8.29 23.41
N THR A 156 12.75 7.27 23.41
CA THR A 156 13.16 5.86 23.29
C THR A 156 13.09 5.32 21.87
N GLU A 157 12.40 6.03 20.97
CA GLU A 157 12.00 5.57 19.64
C GLU A 157 11.25 4.22 19.69
N ASN A 158 10.57 3.95 20.81
CA ASN A 158 9.85 2.71 21.05
C ASN A 158 8.41 3.00 21.54
N PRO A 159 7.37 2.46 20.88
CA PRO A 159 5.98 2.70 21.27
C PRO A 159 5.56 1.99 22.57
N GLU A 160 6.34 1.06 23.13
CA GLU A 160 5.92 0.25 24.30
C GLU A 160 5.59 1.09 25.54
N GLY A 161 6.35 2.15 25.81
CA GLY A 161 6.06 3.04 26.94
C GLY A 161 4.84 3.93 26.69
N TYR A 162 4.62 4.32 25.43
CA TYR A 162 3.39 5.02 25.02
C TYR A 162 2.15 4.14 25.14
N LEU A 163 2.22 2.89 24.67
CA LEU A 163 1.17 1.88 24.80
C LEU A 163 0.73 1.71 26.27
N LYS A 164 1.69 1.60 27.20
CA LYS A 164 1.39 1.52 28.64
C LYS A 164 0.67 2.78 29.15
N GLN A 165 1.00 3.96 28.64
CA GLN A 165 0.28 5.18 29.01
C GLN A 165 -1.14 5.21 28.42
N LEU A 166 -1.33 4.73 27.19
CA LEU A 166 -2.67 4.58 26.61
C LEU A 166 -3.53 3.59 27.40
N GLU A 167 -2.97 2.45 27.83
CA GLU A 167 -3.65 1.51 28.75
C GLU A 167 -4.05 2.19 30.07
N ASN A 168 -3.16 3.01 30.64
CA ASN A 168 -3.47 3.79 31.85
C ASN A 168 -4.60 4.80 31.62
N ILE A 169 -4.65 5.44 30.46
CA ILE A 169 -5.74 6.35 30.10
C ILE A 169 -7.04 5.58 29.98
N VAL A 170 -7.06 4.46 29.24
CA VAL A 170 -8.26 3.62 29.07
C VAL A 170 -8.76 3.10 30.43
N HIS A 171 -7.87 2.80 31.37
CA HIS A 171 -8.25 2.38 32.72
C HIS A 171 -8.85 3.52 33.56
N GLN A 172 -8.25 4.71 33.54
CA GLN A 172 -8.65 5.85 34.40
C GLN A 172 -9.77 6.70 33.77
N TYR A 173 -9.88 6.70 32.45
CA TYR A 173 -10.80 7.48 31.63
C TYR A 173 -11.45 6.55 30.58
N PRO A 174 -12.29 5.59 31.00
CA PRO A 174 -12.84 4.57 30.10
C PRO A 174 -13.76 5.13 29.01
N ASP A 175 -14.20 6.38 29.12
CA ASP A 175 -15.00 7.08 28.10
C ASP A 175 -14.13 7.74 27.01
N ASP A 176 -12.79 7.71 27.15
CA ASP A 176 -11.86 8.23 26.14
C ASP A 176 -11.77 7.28 24.93
N VAL A 177 -12.62 7.55 23.94
CA VAL A 177 -12.70 6.78 22.68
C VAL A 177 -11.41 6.90 21.88
N ASP A 178 -10.80 8.09 21.85
CA ASP A 178 -9.60 8.36 21.08
C ASP A 178 -8.40 7.59 21.67
N ALA A 179 -8.27 7.50 23.01
CA ALA A 179 -7.29 6.64 23.67
C ALA A 179 -7.43 5.17 23.29
N LYS A 180 -8.66 4.64 23.28
CA LYS A 180 -8.94 3.27 22.88
C LYS A 180 -8.58 3.03 21.41
N LEU A 181 -8.92 3.98 20.53
CA LEU A 181 -8.59 3.89 19.11
C LEU A 181 -7.07 3.88 18.88
N PHE A 182 -6.32 4.80 19.50
CA PHE A 182 -4.85 4.78 19.39
C PHE A 182 -4.27 3.50 19.99
N LEU A 183 -4.79 3.02 21.12
CA LEU A 183 -4.33 1.77 21.72
C LEU A 183 -4.56 0.56 20.79
N ALA A 184 -5.72 0.50 20.12
CA ALA A 184 -5.99 -0.51 19.10
C ALA A 184 -5.04 -0.36 17.91
N LEU A 185 -4.83 0.86 17.43
CA LEU A 185 -3.94 1.16 16.30
C LEU A 185 -2.51 0.66 16.54
N PHE A 186 -1.93 0.98 17.68
CA PHE A 186 -0.53 0.61 18.00
C PHE A 186 -0.36 -0.88 18.32
N ASN A 187 -1.43 -1.59 18.71
CA ASN A 187 -1.39 -3.04 18.92
C ASN A 187 -1.77 -3.86 17.67
N MET A 188 -2.28 -3.21 16.61
CA MET A 188 -2.80 -3.89 15.42
C MET A 188 -1.67 -4.41 14.53
N SER A 189 -1.14 -5.59 14.88
CA SER A 189 0.00 -6.20 14.20
C SER A 189 -0.37 -7.17 13.06
N GLY A 190 -1.66 -7.34 12.80
CA GLY A 190 -2.16 -8.23 11.75
C GLY A 190 -1.85 -9.72 12.00
N TYR A 191 -1.67 -10.46 10.90
CA TYR A 191 -1.48 -11.90 10.89
C TYR A 191 -0.20 -12.25 10.12
N ASP A 192 0.42 -13.38 10.45
CA ASP A 192 1.57 -13.89 9.72
C ASP A 192 1.18 -14.67 8.43
N GLU A 193 2.18 -15.27 7.78
CA GLU A 193 2.00 -16.06 6.54
C GLU A 193 1.19 -17.36 6.72
N HIS A 194 0.97 -17.78 7.95
CA HIS A 194 0.15 -18.93 8.32
C HIS A 194 -1.24 -18.52 8.81
N MET A 195 -1.55 -17.22 8.80
CA MET A 195 -2.77 -16.63 9.33
C MET A 195 -2.89 -16.74 10.85
N ASP A 196 -1.77 -16.89 11.56
CA ASP A 196 -1.75 -16.81 13.02
C ASP A 196 -1.68 -15.33 13.44
N PRO A 197 -2.46 -14.90 14.44
CA PRO A 197 -2.49 -13.50 14.86
C PRO A 197 -1.17 -13.11 15.54
N LYS A 198 -0.57 -12.01 15.09
CA LYS A 198 0.61 -11.43 15.74
C LYS A 198 0.27 -10.81 17.09
N LYS A 199 1.30 -10.50 17.88
CA LYS A 199 1.16 -9.88 19.21
C LYS A 199 0.33 -8.58 19.11
N GLY A 200 -0.66 -8.44 19.99
CA GLY A 200 -1.53 -7.27 20.05
C GLY A 200 -2.77 -7.35 19.15
N THR A 201 -2.73 -8.12 18.05
CA THR A 201 -3.81 -8.19 17.06
C THR A 201 -5.17 -8.55 17.67
N ILE A 202 -5.21 -9.57 18.53
CA ILE A 202 -6.47 -9.99 19.19
C ILE A 202 -6.94 -8.95 20.20
N TYR A 203 -6.01 -8.27 20.88
CA TYR A 203 -6.36 -7.21 21.83
C TYR A 203 -7.00 -6.01 21.11
N SER A 204 -6.42 -5.59 19.98
CA SER A 204 -7.00 -4.57 19.09
C SER A 204 -8.37 -4.96 18.60
N GLU A 205 -8.54 -6.22 18.16
CA GLU A 205 -9.83 -6.74 17.71
C GLU A 205 -10.92 -6.62 18.80
N TYR A 206 -10.64 -7.08 20.03
CA TYR A 206 -11.60 -6.99 21.13
C TYR A 206 -12.00 -5.55 21.43
N LEU A 207 -11.03 -4.63 21.44
CA LEU A 207 -11.28 -3.22 21.69
C LEU A 207 -12.14 -2.58 20.59
N LEU A 208 -11.87 -2.91 19.33
CA LEU A 208 -12.63 -2.40 18.19
C LEU A 208 -14.04 -2.98 18.13
N ARG A 209 -14.25 -4.26 18.49
CA ARG A 209 -15.59 -4.85 18.58
C ARG A 209 -16.47 -4.16 19.62
N ASP A 210 -15.90 -3.83 20.79
CA ASP A 210 -16.60 -3.05 21.82
C ASP A 210 -16.97 -1.65 21.29
N LEU A 211 -16.00 -0.97 20.66
CA LEU A 211 -16.21 0.36 20.10
C LEU A 211 -17.22 0.40 18.94
N LEU A 212 -17.33 -0.66 18.13
CA LEU A 212 -18.35 -0.75 17.09
C LEU A 212 -19.77 -0.74 17.68
N ILE A 213 -19.94 -1.22 18.91
CA ILE A 213 -21.21 -1.24 19.62
C ILE A 213 -21.45 0.10 20.33
N SER A 214 -20.45 0.61 21.06
CA SER A 214 -20.60 1.83 21.86
C SER A 214 -20.54 3.11 21.03
N ASN A 215 -19.84 3.09 19.89
CA ASN A 215 -19.56 4.24 19.04
C ASN A 215 -19.80 3.92 17.54
N PRO A 216 -21.01 3.46 17.16
CA PRO A 216 -21.31 2.92 15.82
C PRO A 216 -21.31 3.94 14.68
N GLU A 217 -21.07 5.22 14.98
CA GLU A 217 -21.01 6.33 14.02
C GLU A 217 -19.65 7.05 14.08
N ASN A 218 -18.65 6.46 14.76
CA ASN A 218 -17.29 6.99 14.78
C ASN A 218 -16.51 6.45 13.58
N HIS A 219 -15.98 7.34 12.75
CA HIS A 219 -15.24 6.99 11.54
C HIS A 219 -13.95 6.22 11.84
N GLY A 220 -13.21 6.59 12.89
CA GLY A 220 -11.98 5.93 13.31
C GLY A 220 -12.22 4.46 13.71
N VAL A 221 -13.34 4.16 14.36
CA VAL A 221 -13.72 2.79 14.72
C VAL A 221 -13.92 1.92 13.48
N HIS A 222 -14.74 2.39 12.53
CA HIS A 222 -15.01 1.66 11.29
C HIS A 222 -13.76 1.54 10.42
N HIS A 223 -12.94 2.59 10.36
CA HIS A 223 -11.67 2.59 9.65
C HIS A 223 -10.72 1.53 10.20
N TYR A 224 -10.50 1.51 11.51
CA TYR A 224 -9.57 0.57 12.13
C TYR A 224 -10.11 -0.86 12.09
N TRP A 225 -11.43 -1.05 12.14
CA TRP A 225 -12.04 -2.35 11.92
C TRP A 225 -11.77 -2.91 10.52
N ILE A 226 -11.82 -2.07 9.48
CA ILE A 226 -11.48 -2.51 8.12
C ILE A 226 -10.03 -2.99 8.06
N HIS A 227 -9.07 -2.20 8.55
CA HIS A 227 -7.66 -2.61 8.59
C HIS A 227 -7.40 -3.87 9.41
N GLN A 228 -8.13 -4.03 10.53
CA GLN A 228 -8.02 -5.22 11.37
C GLN A 228 -8.44 -6.50 10.62
N MET A 229 -9.42 -6.40 9.71
CA MET A 229 -10.11 -7.55 9.13
C MET A 229 -9.73 -7.84 7.68
N GLU A 230 -9.25 -6.85 6.92
CA GLU A 230 -9.07 -6.94 5.46
C GLU A 230 -8.20 -8.12 5.02
N ASN A 231 -7.15 -8.45 5.77
CA ASN A 231 -6.24 -9.54 5.41
C ASN A 231 -6.82 -10.94 5.75
N CYS A 232 -7.42 -11.12 6.93
CA CYS A 232 -7.89 -12.42 7.43
C CYS A 232 -9.29 -12.79 6.96
N CYS A 233 -10.20 -11.83 7.07
CA CYS A 233 -11.61 -12.07 7.27
C CYS A 233 -12.44 -10.85 6.83
N PRO A 234 -12.28 -10.40 5.56
CA PRO A 234 -12.90 -9.18 5.05
C PRO A 234 -14.43 -9.18 5.13
N GLU A 235 -15.07 -10.35 5.16
CA GLU A 235 -16.52 -10.53 5.30
C GLU A 235 -17.04 -9.90 6.60
N GLU A 236 -16.24 -9.91 7.68
CA GLU A 236 -16.62 -9.32 8.96
C GLU A 236 -16.65 -7.79 8.94
N ALA A 237 -16.00 -7.16 7.95
CA ALA A 237 -15.92 -5.71 7.83
C ALA A 237 -16.91 -5.10 6.82
N ILE A 238 -17.76 -5.90 6.16
CA ILE A 238 -18.73 -5.40 5.16
C ILE A 238 -19.61 -4.29 5.73
N ALA A 239 -20.14 -4.46 6.96
CA ALA A 239 -21.00 -3.45 7.58
C ALA A 239 -20.25 -2.12 7.84
N SER A 240 -18.96 -2.19 8.17
CA SER A 240 -18.10 -1.01 8.30
C SER A 240 -17.81 -0.38 6.93
N ALA A 241 -17.52 -1.20 5.91
CA ALA A 241 -17.28 -0.74 4.55
C ALA A 241 -18.50 -0.03 3.93
N ASP A 242 -19.71 -0.52 4.18
CA ASP A 242 -20.95 0.11 3.68
C ASP A 242 -21.23 1.48 4.36
N LYS A 243 -20.70 1.72 5.58
CA LYS A 243 -20.90 2.96 6.34
C LYS A 243 -19.79 4.01 6.16
N LEU A 244 -18.54 3.56 6.16
CA LEU A 244 -17.38 4.41 6.48
C LEU A 244 -17.25 5.66 5.60
N ALA A 245 -17.45 5.54 4.28
CA ALA A 245 -17.35 6.67 3.36
C ALA A 245 -18.32 7.82 3.69
N ALA A 246 -19.48 7.52 4.29
CA ALA A 246 -20.45 8.54 4.69
C ALA A 246 -20.09 9.25 6.01
N LEU A 247 -19.23 8.65 6.85
CA LEU A 247 -18.84 9.19 8.15
C LEU A 247 -17.74 10.26 8.03
N ALA A 248 -16.86 10.15 7.03
CA ALA A 248 -15.89 11.20 6.69
C ALA A 248 -15.72 11.35 5.16
N PRO A 249 -16.74 11.87 4.45
CA PRO A 249 -16.77 11.92 2.99
C PRO A 249 -15.74 12.89 2.37
N GLU A 250 -15.17 13.80 3.15
CA GLU A 250 -14.16 14.76 2.70
C GLU A 250 -12.73 14.28 2.99
N SER A 251 -12.54 13.05 3.50
CA SER A 251 -11.23 12.41 3.62
C SER A 251 -11.07 11.35 2.53
N GLY A 252 -10.14 11.60 1.59
CA GLY A 252 -9.90 10.70 0.47
C GLY A 252 -9.52 9.28 0.91
N HIS A 253 -8.75 9.14 1.99
CA HIS A 253 -8.36 7.83 2.52
C HIS A 253 -9.55 7.10 3.13
N ILE A 254 -10.38 7.78 3.93
CA ILE A 254 -11.58 7.17 4.50
C ILE A 254 -12.56 6.70 3.42
N VAL A 255 -12.73 7.46 2.34
CA VAL A 255 -13.56 7.07 1.19
C VAL A 255 -12.94 5.92 0.40
N HIS A 256 -11.61 5.77 0.42
CA HIS A 256 -10.90 4.68 -0.23
C HIS A 256 -11.11 3.32 0.46
N MET A 257 -11.01 3.30 1.80
CA MET A 257 -10.93 2.07 2.58
C MET A 257 -12.05 1.03 2.35
N PRO A 258 -13.33 1.40 2.14
CA PRO A 258 -14.36 0.43 1.74
C PRO A 258 -13.99 -0.38 0.49
N GLY A 259 -13.24 0.22 -0.44
CA GLY A 259 -12.78 -0.42 -1.66
C GLY A 259 -11.88 -1.63 -1.42
N HIS A 260 -11.09 -1.66 -0.34
CA HIS A 260 -10.28 -2.82 0.05
C HIS A 260 -11.15 -4.04 0.30
N ILE A 261 -12.18 -3.89 1.14
CA ILE A 261 -13.12 -4.97 1.49
C ILE A 261 -13.86 -5.44 0.25
N TYR A 262 -14.42 -4.54 -0.55
CA TYR A 262 -15.12 -4.92 -1.77
C TYR A 262 -14.21 -5.64 -2.78
N TYR A 263 -12.96 -5.19 -2.93
CA TYR A 263 -11.99 -5.82 -3.81
C TYR A 263 -11.64 -7.24 -3.35
N LYS A 264 -11.39 -7.42 -2.04
CA LYS A 264 -11.06 -8.73 -1.44
C LYS A 264 -12.21 -9.73 -1.57
N LEU A 265 -13.45 -9.26 -1.51
CA LEU A 265 -14.66 -10.06 -1.68
C LEU A 265 -15.08 -10.27 -3.13
N GLY A 266 -14.38 -9.67 -4.09
CA GLY A 266 -14.71 -9.78 -5.51
C GLY A 266 -15.93 -8.96 -5.96
N ASP A 267 -16.37 -7.97 -5.19
CA ASP A 267 -17.33 -6.95 -5.63
C ASP A 267 -16.57 -5.79 -6.29
N TYR A 268 -15.99 -6.09 -7.46
CA TYR A 268 -15.14 -5.15 -8.20
C TYR A 268 -15.90 -3.91 -8.70
N LYS A 269 -17.24 -3.96 -8.75
CA LYS A 269 -18.06 -2.78 -9.08
C LYS A 269 -18.12 -1.82 -7.91
N LYS A 270 -18.43 -2.29 -6.69
CA LYS A 270 -18.40 -1.42 -5.52
C LYS A 270 -17.00 -0.90 -5.25
N ALA A 271 -15.98 -1.75 -5.34
CA ALA A 271 -14.58 -1.35 -5.16
C ALA A 271 -14.18 -0.23 -6.13
N HIS A 272 -14.48 -0.40 -7.42
CA HIS A 272 -14.28 0.62 -8.44
C HIS A 272 -14.93 1.96 -8.08
N ASP A 273 -16.21 1.94 -7.74
CA ASP A 273 -16.96 3.17 -7.46
C ASP A 273 -16.36 3.93 -6.27
N GLN A 274 -15.89 3.21 -5.24
CA GLN A 274 -15.21 3.80 -4.08
C GLN A 274 -13.88 4.42 -4.47
N PHE A 275 -13.05 3.73 -5.26
CA PHE A 275 -11.77 4.28 -5.70
C PHE A 275 -11.93 5.52 -6.59
N ILE A 276 -12.97 5.55 -7.44
CA ILE A 276 -13.32 6.74 -8.23
C ILE A 276 -13.79 7.89 -7.33
N MET A 277 -14.58 7.59 -6.29
CA MET A 277 -15.05 8.60 -5.34
C MET A 277 -13.88 9.18 -4.53
N ALA A 278 -12.98 8.33 -4.03
CA ALA A 278 -11.79 8.73 -3.29
C ALA A 278 -10.87 9.61 -4.16
N MET A 279 -10.63 9.22 -5.42
CA MET A 279 -9.88 10.03 -6.39
C MET A 279 -10.52 11.42 -6.57
N LYS A 280 -11.86 11.51 -6.61
CA LYS A 280 -12.56 12.78 -6.74
C LYS A 280 -12.34 13.68 -5.52
N VAL A 281 -12.44 13.14 -4.31
CA VAL A 281 -12.18 13.87 -3.06
C VAL A 281 -10.76 14.42 -3.04
N ASP A 282 -9.76 13.58 -3.33
CA ASP A 282 -8.36 14.00 -3.40
C ASP A 282 -8.14 15.05 -4.49
N SER A 283 -8.77 14.91 -5.66
CA SER A 283 -8.65 15.87 -6.76
C SER A 283 -9.19 17.24 -6.37
N THR A 284 -10.31 17.29 -5.64
CA THR A 284 -10.87 18.54 -5.12
C THR A 284 -9.94 19.17 -4.09
N TYR A 285 -9.48 18.41 -3.10
CA TYR A 285 -8.52 18.89 -2.09
C TYR A 285 -7.24 19.45 -2.74
N MET A 286 -6.67 18.71 -3.70
CA MET A 286 -5.47 19.13 -4.42
C MET A 286 -5.70 20.43 -5.19
N ALA A 287 -6.83 20.57 -5.87
CA ALA A 287 -7.18 21.80 -6.59
C ALA A 287 -7.36 22.98 -5.63
N ASP A 288 -8.06 22.79 -4.51
CA ASP A 288 -8.38 23.85 -3.56
C ASP A 288 -7.15 24.33 -2.78
N GLN A 289 -6.19 23.44 -2.51
CA GLN A 289 -4.94 23.76 -1.81
C GLN A 289 -3.74 24.00 -2.74
N ASN A 290 -3.90 23.84 -4.05
CA ASN A 290 -2.81 23.89 -5.03
C ASN A 290 -1.69 22.86 -4.75
N ILE A 291 -2.08 21.65 -4.36
CA ILE A 291 -1.18 20.51 -4.15
C ILE A 291 -1.03 19.75 -5.47
N LYS A 292 0.18 19.31 -5.79
CA LYS A 292 0.45 18.51 -6.99
C LYS A 292 0.18 17.03 -6.71
N GLU A 293 -0.10 16.28 -7.76
CA GLU A 293 -0.38 14.84 -7.65
C GLU A 293 0.78 14.09 -6.98
N ILE A 294 2.03 14.49 -7.24
CA ILE A 294 3.22 13.86 -6.66
C ILE A 294 3.37 14.10 -5.16
N ASP A 295 2.77 15.18 -4.64
CA ASP A 295 2.77 15.53 -3.22
C ASP A 295 1.63 14.83 -2.45
N ASN A 296 0.67 14.19 -3.14
CA ASN A 296 -0.45 13.49 -2.54
C ASN A 296 -0.33 11.97 -2.75
N TRP A 297 0.27 11.28 -1.79
CA TRP A 297 0.47 9.83 -1.84
C TRP A 297 -0.86 9.05 -1.93
N ASN A 298 -1.91 9.51 -1.24
CA ASN A 298 -3.20 8.83 -1.20
C ASN A 298 -3.87 8.83 -2.58
N TYR A 299 -3.76 9.93 -3.32
CA TYR A 299 -4.24 10.02 -4.70
C TYR A 299 -3.57 8.98 -5.62
N ILE A 300 -2.25 8.82 -5.48
CA ILE A 300 -1.48 7.83 -6.26
C ILE A 300 -1.87 6.41 -5.86
N HIS A 301 -2.01 6.15 -4.57
CA HIS A 301 -2.43 4.86 -4.03
C HIS A 301 -3.84 4.46 -4.54
N ASN A 302 -4.80 5.38 -4.46
CA ASN A 302 -6.17 5.24 -4.95
C ASN A 302 -6.20 4.79 -6.41
N LEU A 303 -5.41 5.46 -7.26
CA LEU A 303 -5.34 5.12 -8.67
C LEU A 303 -4.68 3.75 -8.91
N ASN A 304 -3.60 3.41 -8.20
CA ASN A 304 -2.96 2.11 -8.36
C ASN A 304 -3.87 0.94 -7.95
N TYR A 305 -4.67 1.12 -6.89
CA TYR A 305 -5.68 0.13 -6.50
C TYR A 305 -6.80 0.01 -7.54
N LEU A 306 -7.27 1.15 -8.09
CA LEU A 306 -8.20 1.18 -9.22
C LEU A 306 -7.67 0.40 -10.44
N LEU A 307 -6.37 0.52 -10.76
CA LEU A 307 -5.75 -0.26 -11.84
C LEU A 307 -5.82 -1.77 -11.58
N ALA A 308 -5.50 -2.20 -10.35
CA ALA A 308 -5.59 -3.60 -9.96
C ALA A 308 -7.04 -4.11 -10.05
N ASN A 309 -8.01 -3.32 -9.58
CA ASN A 309 -9.43 -3.63 -9.67
C ASN A 309 -9.91 -3.76 -11.12
N CYS A 310 -9.55 -2.82 -12.00
CA CYS A 310 -9.90 -2.88 -13.42
C CYS A 310 -9.35 -4.13 -14.13
N ALA A 311 -8.23 -4.68 -13.66
CA ALA A 311 -7.71 -5.94 -14.20
C ALA A 311 -8.56 -7.15 -13.78
N GLN A 312 -9.23 -7.10 -12.63
CA GLN A 312 -10.04 -8.20 -12.13
C GLN A 312 -11.39 -8.34 -12.84
N ASP A 313 -12.03 -7.23 -13.23
CA ASP A 313 -13.32 -7.24 -13.95
C ASP A 313 -13.22 -6.91 -15.45
N GLY A 314 -12.00 -6.65 -15.93
CA GLY A 314 -11.70 -6.53 -17.36
C GLY A 314 -11.89 -5.14 -17.95
N ARG A 315 -11.96 -4.07 -17.14
CA ARG A 315 -11.99 -2.66 -17.57
C ARG A 315 -10.64 -2.18 -18.12
N TYR A 316 -10.17 -2.79 -19.20
CA TYR A 316 -8.85 -2.54 -19.79
C TYR A 316 -8.64 -1.10 -20.25
N LYS A 317 -9.57 -0.52 -21.02
CA LYS A 317 -9.42 0.84 -21.56
C LYS A 317 -9.41 1.89 -20.47
N GLU A 318 -10.28 1.73 -19.47
CA GLU A 318 -10.38 2.64 -18.32
C GLU A 318 -9.15 2.52 -17.43
N GLY A 319 -8.70 1.30 -17.12
CA GLY A 319 -7.43 1.08 -16.43
C GLY A 319 -6.25 1.74 -17.16
N LEU A 320 -6.13 1.55 -18.48
CA LEU A 320 -5.07 2.20 -19.25
C LEU A 320 -5.21 3.73 -19.30
N TYR A 321 -6.43 4.27 -19.24
CA TYR A 321 -6.68 5.71 -19.13
C TYR A 321 -6.09 6.27 -17.83
N TYR A 322 -6.37 5.64 -16.69
CA TYR A 322 -5.83 6.06 -15.40
C TYR A 322 -4.33 5.82 -15.25
N ALA A 323 -3.81 4.72 -15.81
CA ALA A 323 -2.36 4.47 -15.86
C ALA A 323 -1.63 5.59 -16.63
N LYS A 324 -2.19 6.06 -17.75
CA LYS A 324 -1.66 7.22 -18.48
C LYS A 324 -1.77 8.54 -17.70
N LYS A 325 -2.72 8.65 -16.77
CA LYS A 325 -2.81 9.82 -15.88
C LYS A 325 -1.64 9.83 -14.90
N LEU A 326 -1.32 8.68 -14.32
CA LEU A 326 -0.17 8.49 -13.43
C LEU A 326 1.17 8.65 -14.18
N GLU A 327 1.28 8.15 -15.41
CA GLU A 327 2.46 8.37 -16.29
C GLU A 327 2.76 9.86 -16.53
N LYS A 328 1.72 10.70 -16.55
CA LYS A 328 1.82 12.14 -16.83
C LYS A 328 1.99 13.01 -15.59
N MET A 329 2.15 12.42 -14.41
CA MET A 329 2.54 13.18 -13.22
C MET A 329 3.80 13.98 -13.54
N VAL A 330 3.90 15.19 -13.00
CA VAL A 330 5.05 16.06 -13.22
C VAL A 330 5.95 15.95 -12.00
N ALA A 331 7.19 15.50 -12.20
CA ALA A 331 8.20 15.58 -11.16
C ALA A 331 8.57 17.05 -10.93
N VAL A 332 8.72 17.45 -9.68
CA VAL A 332 9.27 18.77 -9.33
C VAL A 332 10.77 18.61 -9.14
N ALA A 333 11.57 19.35 -9.92
CA ALA A 333 13.02 19.15 -10.06
C ALA A 333 13.80 19.30 -8.74
N ASP A 334 13.24 19.99 -7.75
CA ASP A 334 13.78 20.21 -6.41
C ASP A 334 13.57 19.03 -5.45
N ARG A 335 12.66 18.09 -5.75
CA ARG A 335 12.25 17.01 -4.84
C ARG A 335 12.21 15.62 -5.50
N VAL A 336 12.90 15.45 -6.62
CA VAL A 336 12.92 14.19 -7.40
C VAL A 336 13.37 12.99 -6.56
N ASP A 337 14.40 13.13 -5.74
CA ASP A 337 14.92 12.01 -4.95
C ASP A 337 13.90 11.57 -3.86
N MET A 338 13.18 12.52 -3.26
CA MET A 338 12.10 12.25 -2.28
C MET A 338 10.91 11.52 -2.93
N HIS A 339 10.67 11.76 -4.22
CA HIS A 339 9.50 11.25 -4.93
C HIS A 339 9.81 10.15 -5.96
N ARG A 340 11.05 9.69 -6.10
CA ARG A 340 11.45 8.71 -7.14
C ARG A 340 10.63 7.41 -7.04
N GLY A 341 10.28 7.00 -5.82
CA GLY A 341 9.37 5.88 -5.51
C GLY A 341 8.01 6.01 -6.19
N ALA A 342 7.24 7.02 -5.80
CA ALA A 342 5.90 7.28 -6.30
C ALA A 342 5.89 7.68 -7.79
N TYR A 343 6.86 8.50 -8.20
CA TYR A 343 6.95 9.01 -9.56
C TYR A 343 7.27 7.90 -10.57
N PHE A 344 8.30 7.08 -10.31
CA PHE A 344 8.72 6.07 -11.27
C PHE A 344 7.90 4.79 -11.15
N TYR A 345 7.91 4.15 -9.97
CA TYR A 345 7.36 2.81 -9.77
C TYR A 345 5.82 2.80 -9.72
N GLN A 346 5.21 3.88 -9.22
CA GLN A 346 3.75 4.03 -9.14
C GLN A 346 3.19 5.01 -10.17
N GLY A 347 4.04 5.55 -11.05
CA GLY A 347 3.69 6.52 -12.09
C GLY A 347 4.10 6.05 -13.48
N ILE A 348 5.35 6.33 -13.85
CA ILE A 348 5.93 6.13 -15.19
C ILE A 348 5.75 4.69 -15.71
N ILE A 349 5.96 3.67 -14.88
CA ILE A 349 5.86 2.27 -15.32
C ILE A 349 4.41 1.72 -15.30
N THR A 350 3.42 2.49 -14.87
CA THR A 350 2.05 1.95 -14.72
C THR A 350 1.39 1.54 -16.04
N PRO A 351 1.56 2.25 -17.18
CA PRO A 351 1.00 1.77 -18.44
C PRO A 351 1.55 0.42 -18.91
N PRO A 352 2.88 0.16 -18.97
CA PRO A 352 3.38 -1.17 -19.34
C PRO A 352 2.99 -2.25 -18.32
N ILE A 353 2.98 -1.96 -17.02
CA ILE A 353 2.48 -2.89 -15.99
C ILE A 353 1.02 -3.27 -16.28
N MET A 354 0.18 -2.31 -16.67
CA MET A 354 -1.22 -2.59 -17.00
C MET A 354 -1.34 -3.53 -18.21
N GLU A 355 -0.52 -3.37 -19.25
CA GLU A 355 -0.47 -4.31 -20.36
C GLU A 355 -0.03 -5.72 -19.91
N MET A 356 0.93 -5.82 -18.98
CA MET A 356 1.33 -7.11 -18.38
C MET A 356 0.19 -7.79 -17.62
N ARG A 357 -0.64 -7.04 -16.87
CA ARG A 357 -1.79 -7.60 -16.13
C ARG A 357 -2.74 -8.37 -17.06
N PHE A 358 -2.95 -7.86 -18.28
CA PHE A 358 -3.77 -8.52 -19.31
C PHE A 358 -3.00 -9.54 -20.16
N GLY A 359 -1.67 -9.64 -20.02
CA GLY A 359 -0.81 -10.50 -20.86
C GLY A 359 -0.64 -9.98 -22.28
N PHE A 360 -0.79 -8.67 -22.51
CA PHE A 360 -0.54 -8.05 -23.81
C PHE A 360 0.96 -7.75 -23.97
N TRP A 361 1.76 -8.81 -24.10
CA TRP A 361 3.22 -8.74 -24.09
C TRP A 361 3.81 -7.82 -25.15
N ASP A 362 3.26 -7.80 -26.38
CA ASP A 362 3.71 -6.88 -27.43
C ASP A 362 3.59 -5.41 -27.00
N LYS A 363 2.45 -5.04 -26.39
CA LYS A 363 2.20 -3.67 -25.92
C LYS A 363 2.99 -3.33 -24.66
N ALA A 364 3.20 -4.31 -23.77
CA ALA A 364 4.02 -4.13 -22.58
C ALA A 364 5.48 -3.79 -22.96
N VAL A 365 6.06 -4.55 -23.89
CA VAL A 365 7.42 -4.31 -24.40
C VAL A 365 7.52 -2.94 -25.05
N GLU A 366 6.61 -2.60 -25.97
CA GLU A 366 6.59 -1.29 -26.64
C GLU A 366 6.60 -0.12 -25.63
N LYS A 367 5.74 -0.21 -24.60
CA LYS A 367 5.63 0.84 -23.58
C LYS A 367 6.85 0.90 -22.66
N PHE A 368 7.42 -0.24 -22.28
CA PHE A 368 8.64 -0.25 -21.48
C PHE A 368 9.83 0.33 -22.26
N GLU A 369 9.97 0.02 -23.54
CA GLU A 369 11.05 0.54 -24.38
C GLU A 369 10.92 2.06 -24.61
N ALA A 370 9.70 2.59 -24.66
CA ALA A 370 9.45 4.03 -24.74
C ALA A 370 9.91 4.83 -23.50
N ILE A 371 10.11 4.17 -22.35
CA ILE A 371 10.66 4.79 -21.14
C ILE A 371 12.18 4.88 -21.29
N THR A 372 12.68 6.03 -21.75
CA THR A 372 14.11 6.33 -21.86
C THR A 372 14.55 7.22 -20.70
N ASP A 373 15.74 6.99 -20.15
CA ASP A 373 16.33 7.93 -19.19
C ASP A 373 16.61 9.27 -19.90
N LYS A 374 15.91 10.32 -19.50
CA LYS A 374 15.97 11.62 -20.18
C LYS A 374 17.05 12.51 -19.58
N ASP A 375 17.20 12.50 -18.26
CA ASP A 375 18.08 13.43 -17.53
C ASP A 375 18.44 12.90 -16.12
N THR A 376 18.70 11.59 -15.96
CA THR A 376 19.01 10.87 -14.69
C THR A 376 17.92 10.86 -13.61
N LEU A 377 16.77 11.47 -13.89
CA LEU A 377 15.57 11.54 -13.02
C LEU A 377 15.20 10.18 -12.39
N TYR A 378 15.39 9.09 -13.13
CA TYR A 378 15.00 7.75 -12.73
C TYR A 378 16.05 7.03 -11.87
N GLY A 379 17.33 7.38 -12.01
CA GLY A 379 18.43 6.66 -11.37
C GLY A 379 18.62 5.23 -11.90
N ARG A 380 19.74 4.60 -11.51
CA ARG A 380 20.14 3.28 -12.03
C ARG A 380 19.20 2.17 -11.59
N ALA A 381 18.86 2.10 -10.29
CA ALA A 381 18.01 1.06 -9.73
C ALA A 381 16.63 0.99 -10.42
N ALA A 382 15.99 2.14 -10.65
CA ALA A 382 14.68 2.19 -11.30
C ALA A 382 14.75 1.76 -12.76
N MET A 383 15.80 2.16 -13.49
CA MET A 383 16.03 1.71 -14.86
C MET A 383 16.37 0.22 -14.94
N ASP A 384 17.12 -0.33 -13.99
CA ASP A 384 17.37 -1.77 -13.89
C ASP A 384 16.07 -2.54 -13.57
N TYR A 385 15.22 -2.01 -12.68
CA TYR A 385 13.90 -2.59 -12.40
C TYR A 385 13.02 -2.63 -13.65
N LYS A 386 12.93 -1.50 -14.35
CA LYS A 386 12.23 -1.42 -15.64
C LYS A 386 12.81 -2.39 -16.66
N THR A 387 14.13 -2.47 -16.75
CA THR A 387 14.83 -3.35 -17.70
C THR A 387 14.53 -4.82 -17.42
N ALA A 388 14.53 -5.24 -16.15
CA ALA A 388 14.17 -6.59 -15.77
C ALA A 388 12.75 -6.97 -16.23
N LEU A 389 11.77 -6.08 -16.00
CA LEU A 389 10.39 -6.29 -16.48
C LEU A 389 10.27 -6.25 -18.01
N THR A 390 11.09 -5.44 -18.67
CA THR A 390 11.17 -5.40 -20.14
C THR A 390 11.66 -6.74 -20.67
N LEU A 391 12.77 -7.27 -20.12
CA LEU A 391 13.36 -8.55 -20.50
C LEU A 391 12.39 -9.71 -20.28
N PHE A 392 11.73 -9.75 -19.12
CA PHE A 392 10.67 -10.70 -18.84
C PHE A 392 9.54 -10.63 -19.88
N SER A 393 9.00 -9.43 -20.13
CA SER A 393 7.90 -9.22 -21.08
C SER A 393 8.31 -9.61 -22.51
N SER A 394 9.55 -9.31 -22.92
CA SER A 394 10.11 -9.73 -24.20
C SER A 394 10.28 -11.24 -24.30
N GLY A 395 10.67 -11.91 -23.20
CA GLY A 395 10.74 -13.37 -23.15
C GLY A 395 9.37 -14.00 -23.34
N MET A 396 8.36 -13.51 -22.61
CA MET A 396 6.97 -13.97 -22.75
C MET A 396 6.39 -13.68 -24.15
N GLN A 397 6.71 -12.52 -24.72
CA GLN A 397 6.37 -12.17 -26.11
C GLN A 397 6.99 -13.16 -27.12
N ALA A 398 8.26 -13.52 -26.95
CA ALA A 398 8.94 -14.48 -27.80
C ALA A 398 8.31 -15.88 -27.70
N LEU A 399 7.97 -16.33 -26.49
CA LEU A 399 7.26 -17.59 -26.28
C LEU A 399 5.87 -17.60 -26.93
N ALA A 400 5.14 -16.48 -26.88
CA ALA A 400 3.86 -16.35 -27.58
C ALA A 400 3.98 -16.48 -29.11
N LYS A 401 5.18 -16.21 -29.65
CA LYS A 401 5.54 -16.37 -31.08
C LYS A 401 6.25 -17.71 -31.37
N ASN A 402 6.30 -18.62 -30.39
CA ASN A 402 7.06 -19.88 -30.43
C ASN A 402 8.57 -19.71 -30.69
N ASP A 403 9.13 -18.55 -30.38
CA ASP A 403 10.57 -18.28 -30.46
C ASP A 403 11.24 -18.53 -29.10
N VAL A 404 11.48 -19.81 -28.82
CA VAL A 404 12.17 -20.26 -27.60
C VAL A 404 13.61 -19.73 -27.53
N SER A 405 14.26 -19.56 -28.70
CA SER A 405 15.66 -19.11 -28.76
C SER A 405 15.81 -17.69 -28.23
N THR A 406 14.94 -16.77 -28.67
CA THR A 406 14.92 -15.39 -28.15
C THR A 406 14.52 -15.37 -26.69
N ALA A 407 13.55 -16.19 -26.26
CA ALA A 407 13.16 -16.26 -24.86
C ALA A 407 14.34 -16.64 -23.93
N LYS A 408 15.17 -17.62 -24.33
CA LYS A 408 16.40 -17.99 -23.61
C LYS A 408 17.39 -16.85 -23.53
N ILE A 409 17.62 -16.13 -24.62
CA ILE A 409 18.47 -14.93 -24.62
C ILE A 409 17.96 -13.88 -23.62
N LYS A 410 16.63 -13.71 -23.51
CA LYS A 410 16.04 -12.77 -22.54
C LYS A 410 16.22 -13.23 -21.10
N LEU A 411 16.12 -14.53 -20.84
CA LEU A 411 16.43 -15.10 -19.52
C LEU A 411 17.91 -14.88 -19.15
N ASP A 412 18.84 -15.18 -20.06
CA ASP A 412 20.29 -14.95 -19.83
C ASP A 412 20.59 -13.46 -19.55
N GLN A 413 19.91 -12.55 -20.25
CA GLN A 413 20.03 -11.11 -20.03
C GLN A 413 19.50 -10.68 -18.65
N LEU A 414 18.45 -11.35 -18.16
CA LEU A 414 17.86 -11.10 -16.85
C LEU A 414 18.80 -11.58 -15.73
N ASP A 415 19.35 -12.78 -15.87
CA ASP A 415 20.33 -13.32 -14.92
C ASP A 415 21.61 -12.47 -14.89
N ALA A 416 22.07 -12.00 -16.05
CA ALA A 416 23.19 -11.07 -16.12
C ALA A 416 22.89 -9.72 -15.45
N LEU A 417 21.64 -9.25 -15.49
CA LEU A 417 21.21 -8.04 -14.78
C LEU A 417 21.27 -8.25 -13.27
N PHE A 418 20.74 -9.36 -12.77
CA PHE A 418 20.80 -9.68 -11.33
C PHE A 418 22.24 -9.85 -10.83
N TRP A 419 23.10 -10.50 -11.62
CA TRP A 419 24.51 -10.60 -11.30
C TRP A 419 25.17 -9.22 -11.23
N ARG A 420 24.96 -8.36 -12.24
CA ARG A 420 25.51 -6.98 -12.24
C ARG A 420 25.03 -6.19 -11.03
N ASN A 421 23.75 -6.31 -10.66
CA ASN A 421 23.19 -5.63 -9.49
C ASN A 421 23.83 -6.11 -8.18
N SER A 422 24.11 -7.42 -8.07
CA SER A 422 24.71 -8.03 -6.86
C SER A 422 26.15 -7.61 -6.57
N ILE A 423 26.87 -7.12 -7.58
CA ILE A 423 28.28 -6.69 -7.45
C ILE A 423 28.42 -5.16 -7.36
N LEU A 424 27.33 -4.41 -7.38
CA LEU A 424 27.39 -2.95 -7.16
C LEU A 424 27.91 -2.67 -5.75
N GLU A 425 28.71 -1.63 -5.61
CA GLU A 425 29.23 -1.21 -4.30
C GLU A 425 28.28 -0.22 -3.63
N GLU A 426 27.69 0.70 -4.41
CA GLU A 426 26.79 1.75 -3.91
C GLU A 426 25.35 1.25 -3.74
N ASP A 427 24.85 1.30 -2.50
CA ASP A 427 23.51 0.79 -2.17
C ASP A 427 22.37 1.57 -2.84
N LYS A 428 22.56 2.88 -3.10
CA LYS A 428 21.56 3.71 -3.82
C LYS A 428 21.38 3.31 -5.29
N GLU A 429 22.37 2.65 -5.88
CA GLU A 429 22.29 2.13 -7.24
C GLU A 429 21.71 0.71 -7.31
N LYS A 430 21.66 0.01 -6.18
CA LYS A 430 21.13 -1.36 -6.09
C LYS A 430 19.61 -1.36 -6.12
N LEU A 431 19.09 -2.48 -6.62
CA LEU A 431 17.69 -2.81 -6.37
C LEU A 431 17.58 -3.17 -4.90
N ASN A 432 16.58 -2.63 -4.21
CA ASN A 432 16.36 -3.01 -2.82
C ASN A 432 15.93 -4.49 -2.75
N GLU A 433 16.02 -5.08 -1.55
CA GLU A 433 15.75 -6.51 -1.36
C GLU A 433 14.35 -6.89 -1.84
N PHE A 434 13.36 -6.06 -1.54
CA PHE A 434 11.97 -6.25 -1.93
C PHE A 434 11.78 -6.28 -3.46
N GLN A 435 12.37 -5.32 -4.17
CA GLN A 435 12.38 -5.27 -5.63
C GLN A 435 13.06 -6.51 -6.23
N LEU A 436 14.19 -6.93 -5.67
CA LEU A 436 14.89 -8.14 -6.08
C LEU A 436 14.04 -9.39 -5.88
N LYS A 437 13.38 -9.55 -4.72
CA LYS A 437 12.45 -10.65 -4.46
C LYS A 437 11.35 -10.70 -5.53
N THR A 438 10.72 -9.56 -5.82
CA THR A 438 9.67 -9.45 -6.84
C THR A 438 10.18 -9.81 -8.24
N LEU A 439 11.33 -9.29 -8.67
CA LEU A 439 11.89 -9.55 -10.00
C LEU A 439 12.40 -10.99 -10.16
N ARG A 440 12.85 -11.63 -9.07
CA ARG A 440 13.23 -13.06 -9.10
C ARG A 440 12.05 -13.96 -9.43
N VAL A 441 10.81 -13.59 -9.06
CA VAL A 441 9.60 -14.29 -9.52
C VAL A 441 9.52 -14.28 -11.04
N THR A 442 9.79 -13.14 -11.69
CA THR A 442 9.73 -13.04 -13.17
C THR A 442 10.75 -13.94 -13.86
N SER A 443 11.96 -14.11 -13.30
CA SER A 443 12.99 -14.97 -13.90
C SER A 443 12.60 -16.43 -13.82
N VAL A 444 12.17 -16.89 -12.64
CA VAL A 444 11.76 -18.29 -12.44
C VAL A 444 10.49 -18.61 -13.23
N GLU A 445 9.54 -17.68 -13.32
CA GLU A 445 8.37 -17.86 -14.18
C GLU A 445 8.78 -18.00 -15.66
N LEU A 446 9.66 -17.13 -16.17
CA LEU A 446 10.12 -17.20 -17.56
C LEU A 446 10.87 -18.52 -17.84
N GLU A 447 11.77 -18.94 -16.96
CA GLU A 447 12.49 -20.21 -17.04
C GLU A 447 11.51 -21.39 -17.16
N GLY A 448 10.52 -21.45 -16.26
CA GLY A 448 9.49 -22.48 -16.28
C GLY A 448 8.69 -22.50 -17.59
N ASN A 449 8.29 -21.33 -18.10
CA ASN A 449 7.58 -21.23 -19.37
C ASN A 449 8.46 -21.64 -20.58
N ILE A 450 9.76 -21.35 -20.56
CA ILE A 450 10.72 -21.80 -21.58
C ILE A 450 10.80 -23.34 -21.60
N LEU A 451 11.01 -23.97 -20.44
CA LEU A 451 11.09 -25.42 -20.32
C LEU A 451 9.81 -26.12 -20.81
N VAL A 452 8.65 -25.56 -20.45
CA VAL A 452 7.35 -26.03 -20.95
C VAL A 452 7.22 -25.87 -22.46
N ALA A 453 7.72 -24.77 -23.05
CA ALA A 453 7.73 -24.58 -24.50
C ALA A 453 8.65 -25.58 -25.23
N GLU A 454 9.68 -26.09 -24.55
CA GLU A 454 10.56 -27.17 -25.03
C GLU A 454 10.00 -28.57 -24.79
N ASN A 455 8.81 -28.68 -24.17
CA ASN A 455 8.19 -29.93 -23.71
C ASN A 455 8.97 -30.65 -22.59
N ASP A 456 9.91 -29.99 -21.91
CA ASP A 456 10.54 -30.50 -20.68
C ASP A 456 9.62 -30.22 -19.49
N TYR A 457 8.49 -30.93 -19.46
CA TYR A 457 7.49 -30.78 -18.40
C TYR A 457 7.98 -31.26 -17.03
N GLU A 458 8.94 -32.18 -17.00
CA GLU A 458 9.50 -32.73 -15.75
C GLU A 458 10.27 -31.67 -14.98
N LYS A 459 10.91 -30.72 -15.66
CA LYS A 459 11.54 -29.55 -15.02
C LYS A 459 10.64 -28.33 -15.02
N GLY A 460 9.93 -28.08 -16.12
CA GLY A 460 9.15 -26.86 -16.29
C GLY A 460 8.03 -26.68 -15.28
N ILE A 461 7.29 -27.74 -14.95
CA ILE A 461 6.20 -27.66 -13.96
C ILE A 461 6.74 -27.39 -12.55
N PRO A 462 7.73 -28.14 -12.01
CA PRO A 462 8.34 -27.82 -10.72
C PRO A 462 8.94 -26.41 -10.66
N THR A 463 9.53 -25.92 -11.74
CA THR A 463 10.02 -24.52 -11.81
C THR A 463 8.88 -23.51 -11.72
N LEU A 464 7.74 -23.75 -12.37
CA LEU A 464 6.56 -22.89 -12.24
C LEU A 464 5.90 -23.00 -10.85
N GLU A 465 5.87 -24.17 -10.24
CA GLU A 465 5.42 -24.35 -8.84
C GLU A 465 6.32 -23.56 -7.88
N LYS A 466 7.62 -23.51 -8.13
CA LYS A 466 8.56 -22.64 -7.41
C LYS A 466 8.23 -21.15 -7.62
N ALA A 467 7.92 -20.71 -8.84
CA ALA A 467 7.50 -19.34 -9.09
C ALA A 467 6.21 -18.98 -8.30
N VAL A 468 5.23 -19.89 -8.27
CA VAL A 468 4.00 -19.73 -7.47
C VAL A 468 4.31 -19.60 -5.98
N LYS A 469 5.22 -20.42 -5.46
CA LYS A 469 5.66 -20.30 -4.07
C LYS A 469 6.35 -18.95 -3.83
N MET A 470 7.27 -18.54 -4.71
CA MET A 470 7.98 -17.27 -4.56
C MET A 470 7.04 -16.06 -4.64
N GLU A 471 6.00 -16.09 -5.47
CA GLU A 471 4.96 -15.06 -5.49
C GLU A 471 4.20 -15.01 -4.16
N LYS A 472 3.85 -16.18 -3.58
CA LYS A 472 3.20 -16.26 -2.27
C LYS A 472 4.10 -15.69 -1.17
N ASP A 473 5.38 -16.02 -1.21
CA ASP A 473 6.39 -15.60 -0.23
C ASP A 473 6.72 -14.09 -0.33
N LEU A 474 6.19 -13.36 -1.34
CA LEU A 474 6.22 -11.89 -1.33
C LEU A 474 5.32 -11.28 -0.24
N GLY A 475 4.40 -12.07 0.31
CA GLY A 475 3.51 -11.65 1.38
C GLY A 475 2.25 -10.93 0.90
N TYR A 476 1.49 -10.42 1.88
CA TYR A 476 0.30 -9.61 1.66
C TYR A 476 0.70 -8.21 1.18
N SER A 477 -0.02 -7.66 0.19
CA SER A 477 0.16 -6.28 -0.25
C SER A 477 -1.07 -5.72 -0.94
N GLU A 478 -1.19 -4.40 -0.87
CA GLU A 478 -2.35 -3.68 -1.36
C GLU A 478 -1.93 -2.41 -2.12
N PRO A 479 -2.05 -2.38 -3.46
CA PRO A 479 -2.45 -3.49 -4.34
C PRO A 479 -1.41 -4.63 -4.42
N PRO A 480 -1.76 -5.80 -5.01
CA PRO A 480 -0.81 -6.90 -5.20
C PRO A 480 0.46 -6.49 -5.96
N TYR A 481 1.63 -6.82 -5.40
CA TYR A 481 2.94 -6.47 -5.97
C TYR A 481 3.17 -7.09 -7.34
N TYR A 482 2.86 -8.38 -7.48
CA TYR A 482 3.07 -9.09 -8.73
C TYR A 482 1.91 -8.77 -9.70
N PRO A 483 2.18 -8.26 -10.92
CA PRO A 483 1.13 -7.73 -11.78
C PRO A 483 0.05 -8.75 -12.19
N ARG A 484 0.41 -10.03 -12.27
CA ARG A 484 -0.43 -11.11 -12.79
C ARG A 484 -0.13 -12.42 -12.06
N PRO A 485 -1.11 -13.21 -11.60
CA PRO A 485 -0.84 -14.45 -10.87
C PRO A 485 -0.02 -15.46 -11.69
N THR A 486 1.08 -15.95 -11.14
CA THR A 486 1.95 -17.00 -11.74
C THR A 486 1.21 -18.33 -11.94
N LEU A 487 0.14 -18.55 -11.17
CA LEU A 487 -0.79 -19.66 -11.34
C LEU A 487 -1.37 -19.73 -12.77
N LEU A 488 -1.44 -18.61 -13.50
CA LEU A 488 -1.88 -18.61 -14.90
C LEU A 488 -0.87 -19.32 -15.82
N SER A 489 0.44 -19.15 -15.58
CA SER A 489 1.48 -19.87 -16.31
C SER A 489 1.51 -21.35 -15.94
N LEU A 490 1.36 -21.69 -14.65
CA LEU A 490 1.26 -23.08 -14.20
C LEU A 490 0.04 -23.79 -14.81
N ALA A 491 -1.13 -23.13 -14.82
CA ALA A 491 -2.33 -23.67 -15.47
C ALA A 491 -2.11 -23.93 -16.96
N ALA A 492 -1.47 -22.99 -17.67
CA ALA A 492 -1.15 -23.15 -19.09
C ALA A 492 -0.19 -24.33 -19.34
N ALA A 493 0.78 -24.55 -18.45
CA ALA A 493 1.68 -25.70 -18.52
C ALA A 493 0.95 -27.04 -18.34
N TYR A 494 0.07 -27.15 -17.35
CA TYR A 494 -0.75 -28.34 -17.15
C TYR A 494 -1.68 -28.61 -18.34
N ILE A 495 -2.28 -27.57 -18.93
CA ILE A 495 -3.09 -27.72 -20.15
C ILE A 495 -2.26 -28.28 -21.30
N LYS A 496 -1.04 -27.78 -21.54
CA LYS A 496 -0.14 -28.28 -22.59
C LYS A 496 0.26 -29.74 -22.37
N LYS A 497 0.47 -30.15 -21.12
CA LYS A 497 0.77 -31.54 -20.75
C LYS A 497 -0.45 -32.47 -20.80
N GLY A 498 -1.68 -31.92 -20.82
CA GLY A 498 -2.93 -32.68 -20.75
C GLY A 498 -3.40 -33.00 -19.32
N GLU A 499 -2.80 -32.38 -18.29
CA GLU A 499 -3.19 -32.54 -16.88
C GLU A 499 -4.30 -31.55 -16.49
N PHE A 500 -5.46 -31.66 -17.15
CA PHE A 500 -6.53 -30.68 -17.06
C PHE A 500 -7.09 -30.43 -15.65
N GLU A 501 -7.18 -31.47 -14.81
CA GLU A 501 -7.66 -31.34 -13.42
C GLU A 501 -6.73 -30.44 -12.58
N LYS A 502 -5.41 -30.53 -12.80
CA LYS A 502 -4.46 -29.64 -12.12
C LYS A 502 -4.52 -28.21 -12.65
N ALA A 503 -4.82 -28.04 -13.94
CA ALA A 503 -5.08 -26.73 -14.50
C ALA A 503 -6.34 -26.08 -13.91
N GLU A 504 -7.43 -26.86 -13.74
CA GLU A 504 -8.67 -26.42 -13.07
C GLU A 504 -8.36 -25.93 -11.65
N SER A 505 -7.60 -26.71 -10.88
CA SER A 505 -7.19 -26.36 -9.51
C SER A 505 -6.37 -25.06 -9.45
N CYS A 506 -5.55 -24.76 -10.47
CA CYS A 506 -4.84 -23.48 -10.52
C CYS A 506 -5.80 -22.29 -10.63
N TYR A 507 -6.86 -22.40 -11.44
CA TYR A 507 -7.86 -21.34 -11.55
C TYR A 507 -8.72 -21.21 -10.30
N GLU A 508 -9.05 -22.33 -9.64
CA GLU A 508 -9.74 -22.33 -8.34
C GLU A 508 -8.92 -21.59 -7.28
N LYS A 509 -7.61 -21.86 -7.18
CA LYS A 509 -6.72 -21.12 -6.26
C LYS A 509 -6.63 -19.62 -6.56
N ILE A 510 -6.74 -19.23 -7.84
CA ILE A 510 -6.83 -17.79 -8.18
C ILE A 510 -8.16 -17.23 -7.65
N LEU A 511 -9.27 -17.95 -7.80
CA LEU A 511 -10.59 -17.53 -7.31
C LEU A 511 -10.68 -17.51 -5.78
N ASP A 512 -9.94 -18.36 -5.07
CA ASP A 512 -9.86 -18.33 -3.61
C ASP A 512 -9.19 -17.04 -3.12
N LYS A 513 -8.14 -16.58 -3.82
CA LYS A 513 -7.41 -15.34 -3.49
C LYS A 513 -8.08 -14.09 -4.05
N HIS A 514 -8.71 -14.21 -5.21
CA HIS A 514 -9.37 -13.15 -5.95
C HIS A 514 -10.77 -13.63 -6.42
N PRO A 515 -11.76 -13.61 -5.52
CA PRO A 515 -13.11 -14.03 -5.85
C PRO A 515 -13.66 -13.28 -7.06
N ASN A 516 -14.40 -13.99 -7.92
CA ASN A 516 -14.96 -13.46 -9.17
C ASN A 516 -13.94 -12.95 -10.21
N SER A 517 -12.66 -13.30 -10.11
CA SER A 517 -11.65 -12.87 -11.09
C SER A 517 -11.99 -13.27 -12.54
N ALA A 518 -12.15 -12.27 -13.42
CA ALA A 518 -12.50 -12.48 -14.82
C ALA A 518 -11.44 -13.31 -15.57
N ILE A 519 -10.15 -13.13 -15.25
CA ILE A 519 -9.07 -13.88 -15.90
C ILE A 519 -9.10 -15.37 -15.53
N ALA A 520 -9.49 -15.70 -14.30
CA ALA A 520 -9.64 -17.09 -13.85
C ALA A 520 -10.84 -17.76 -14.52
N TYR A 521 -12.00 -17.09 -14.55
CA TYR A 521 -13.17 -17.59 -15.28
C TYR A 521 -12.89 -17.76 -16.77
N TRP A 522 -12.17 -16.83 -17.39
CA TRP A 522 -11.78 -16.96 -18.78
C TRP A 522 -10.87 -18.17 -19.02
N GLY A 523 -9.93 -18.43 -18.11
CA GLY A 523 -9.09 -19.62 -18.11
C GLY A 523 -9.90 -20.92 -18.00
N GLN A 524 -10.84 -21.00 -17.05
CA GLN A 524 -11.75 -22.14 -16.90
C GLN A 524 -12.61 -22.37 -18.14
N MET A 525 -13.13 -21.30 -18.75
CA MET A 525 -13.87 -21.39 -20.02
C MET A 525 -13.03 -21.99 -21.15
N LYS A 526 -11.76 -21.56 -21.30
CA LYS A 526 -10.83 -22.14 -22.28
C LYS A 526 -10.57 -23.62 -22.00
N LEU A 527 -10.37 -23.98 -20.74
CA LEU A 527 -10.17 -25.35 -20.28
C LEU A 527 -11.35 -26.26 -20.63
N TYR A 528 -12.56 -25.89 -20.19
CA TYR A 528 -13.76 -26.71 -20.42
C TYR A 528 -14.14 -26.82 -21.89
N LYS A 529 -13.88 -25.77 -22.68
CA LYS A 529 -14.05 -25.82 -24.13
C LYS A 529 -13.09 -26.84 -24.76
N ALA A 530 -11.82 -26.88 -24.33
CA ALA A 530 -10.86 -27.87 -24.81
C ALA A 530 -11.26 -29.30 -24.43
N GLN A 531 -11.87 -29.50 -23.26
CA GLN A 531 -12.37 -30.79 -22.79
C GLN A 531 -13.79 -31.15 -23.29
N LYS A 532 -14.44 -30.30 -24.09
CA LYS A 532 -15.82 -30.46 -24.56
C LYS A 532 -16.85 -30.62 -23.41
N GLN A 533 -16.59 -30.00 -22.26
CA GLN A 533 -17.48 -30.02 -21.09
C GLN A 533 -18.47 -28.84 -21.16
N GLN A 534 -19.52 -28.98 -21.99
CA GLN A 534 -20.45 -27.88 -22.29
C GLN A 534 -21.17 -27.32 -21.05
N ASP A 535 -21.65 -28.20 -20.16
CA ASP A 535 -22.42 -27.76 -18.98
C ASP A 535 -21.56 -26.93 -18.02
N LYS A 536 -20.31 -27.36 -17.77
CA LYS A 536 -19.35 -26.59 -16.97
C LYS A 536 -18.99 -25.26 -17.65
N TYR A 537 -18.82 -25.27 -18.97
CA TYR A 537 -18.54 -24.06 -19.75
C TYR A 537 -19.67 -23.02 -19.59
N GLU A 538 -20.93 -23.41 -19.77
CA GLU A 538 -22.07 -22.48 -19.63
C GLU A 538 -22.23 -21.96 -18.20
N GLY A 539 -21.95 -22.79 -17.20
CA GLY A 539 -21.93 -22.40 -15.79
C GLY A 539 -20.91 -21.30 -15.50
N ILE A 540 -19.66 -21.44 -15.97
CA ILE A 540 -18.64 -20.41 -15.80
C ILE A 540 -18.90 -19.20 -16.69
N LYS A 541 -19.37 -19.41 -17.93
CA LYS A 541 -19.69 -18.32 -18.85
C LYS A 541 -20.68 -17.33 -18.25
N SER A 542 -21.69 -17.82 -17.53
CA SER A 542 -22.66 -16.96 -16.84
C SER A 542 -22.00 -16.07 -15.77
N LYS A 543 -21.07 -16.63 -14.98
CA LYS A 543 -20.30 -15.87 -13.98
C LYS A 543 -19.35 -14.85 -14.64
N PHE A 544 -18.67 -15.28 -15.70
CA PHE A 544 -17.80 -14.44 -16.50
C PHE A 544 -18.54 -13.25 -17.12
N ASP A 545 -19.71 -13.48 -17.72
CA ASP A 545 -20.53 -12.42 -18.32
C ASP A 545 -21.02 -11.43 -17.26
N ALA A 546 -21.35 -11.90 -16.05
CA ALA A 546 -21.79 -11.05 -14.94
C ALA A 546 -20.67 -10.13 -14.43
N ILE A 547 -19.46 -10.66 -14.22
CA ILE A 547 -18.35 -9.84 -13.74
C ILE A 547 -17.81 -8.90 -14.82
N THR A 548 -17.78 -9.34 -16.08
CA THR A 548 -17.27 -8.53 -17.20
C THR A 548 -18.32 -7.61 -17.83
N GLN A 549 -19.49 -7.42 -17.20
CA GLN A 549 -20.56 -6.59 -17.75
C GLN A 549 -20.12 -5.13 -18.00
N TYR A 550 -19.17 -4.63 -17.20
CA TYR A 550 -18.56 -3.30 -17.34
C TYR A 550 -17.20 -3.33 -18.06
N GLY A 551 -16.67 -4.53 -18.31
CA GLY A 551 -15.35 -4.75 -18.88
C GLY A 551 -15.32 -4.69 -20.40
N ASP A 552 -14.13 -4.49 -20.95
CA ASP A 552 -13.90 -4.52 -22.38
C ASP A 552 -13.86 -5.97 -22.89
N LYS A 553 -15.01 -6.53 -23.30
CA LYS A 553 -15.10 -7.91 -23.82
C LYS A 553 -14.05 -8.28 -24.88
N ALA A 554 -13.51 -7.30 -25.59
CA ALA A 554 -12.48 -7.51 -26.61
C ALA A 554 -11.14 -8.03 -26.06
N VAL A 555 -10.89 -7.94 -24.74
CA VAL A 555 -9.64 -8.42 -24.13
C VAL A 555 -9.62 -9.92 -23.89
N PHE A 556 -10.79 -10.57 -23.85
CA PHE A 556 -10.93 -12.00 -23.61
C PHE A 556 -11.25 -12.74 -24.92
N LYS A 557 -10.26 -12.78 -25.83
CA LYS A 557 -10.38 -13.49 -27.12
C LYS A 557 -9.51 -14.74 -27.20
#